data_AF-A0A5S4G2J6-F1
#
_entry.id   AF-A0A5S4G2J6-F1
#
_cell.length_a   1.000
_cell.length_b   1.000
_cell.length_c   1.000
_cell.angle_alpha   90.00
_cell.angle_beta   90.00
_cell.angle_gamma   90.00
#
_symmetry.space_group_name_H-M   'P 1'
#
loop_
_entity.id
_entity.type
_entity.pdbx_description
1 polymer ?
#
loop_
_entity_poly.entity_id
_entity_poly.type
_entity_poly.pdbx_seq_one_letter_code
_entity_poly.pdbx_strand_id
1 'polypeptide(L)'
;MAPYDGDLEVFIGAQATATAAAFVMPYTYPIVGLMGLLIADPAEQHRAAEQWLDKNSVNIGPATTTNGSMFSQPQEFHPPMVAPARAENSSGLSDLAYLRSELSRLSREIGNSEDWAGRAYKSFLEKVDVLDGHLATLDSNREGCGNTLKCSAQGFHALMIFCVAVAGVLAALASYVLLARATAFGALAEGQAVSISTTLHTTMKQVFASHWKLVLKASVILGLAGVAYNQFAQDLPGLQAVSGSKPNLMEASAIYNPAEADIADSPESALDTSQLEGSSPLPEFGW
;
A
#
# COMPACT_ATOMS: atom_id res chain seq x y z
N MET A 1 -5.24 20.21 12.44
CA MET A 1 -5.98 18.94 12.63
C MET A 1 -5.75 18.14 11.37
N ALA A 2 -5.22 16.93 11.46
CA ALA A 2 -4.98 16.13 10.27
C ALA A 2 -6.32 15.68 9.67
N PRO A 3 -6.40 15.44 8.35
CA PRO A 3 -7.61 14.91 7.75
C PRO A 3 -8.03 13.60 8.44
N TYR A 4 -9.33 13.45 8.71
CA TYR A 4 -9.96 12.27 9.33
C TYR A 4 -9.66 12.01 10.81
N ASP A 5 -8.92 12.90 11.48
CA ASP A 5 -8.74 12.80 12.94
C ASP A 5 -10.10 12.81 13.65
N GLY A 6 -10.39 11.74 14.40
CA GLY A 6 -11.63 11.57 15.14
C GLY A 6 -12.73 10.78 14.42
N ASP A 7 -12.53 10.40 13.15
CA ASP A 7 -13.52 9.62 12.39
C ASP A 7 -13.88 8.30 13.09
N LEU A 8 -12.88 7.59 13.64
CA LEU A 8 -13.07 6.35 14.38
C LEU A 8 -13.93 6.57 15.64
N GLU A 9 -13.69 7.66 16.37
CA GLU A 9 -14.44 7.99 17.58
C GLU A 9 -15.91 8.31 17.24
N VAL A 10 -16.13 9.12 16.20
CA VAL A 10 -17.47 9.43 15.69
C VAL A 10 -18.20 8.17 15.24
N PHE A 11 -17.50 7.27 14.54
CA PHE A 11 -18.04 5.98 14.13
C PHE A 11 -18.44 5.09 15.31
N ILE A 12 -17.57 4.98 16.33
CA ILE A 12 -17.88 4.23 17.56
C ILE A 12 -19.11 4.82 18.26
N GLY A 13 -19.23 6.15 18.32
CA GLY A 13 -20.41 6.84 18.84
C GLY A 13 -21.69 6.50 18.06
N ALA A 14 -21.60 6.49 16.73
CA ALA A 14 -22.72 6.08 15.86
C ALA A 14 -23.10 4.62 16.10
N GLN A 15 -22.12 3.71 16.20
CA GLN A 15 -22.34 2.30 16.47
C GLN A 15 -23.01 2.06 17.83
N ALA A 16 -22.53 2.74 18.88
CA ALA A 16 -23.12 2.67 20.22
C ALA A 16 -24.56 3.18 20.20
N THR A 17 -24.83 4.28 19.50
CA THR A 17 -26.16 4.86 19.35
C THR A 17 -27.12 3.90 18.62
N ALA A 18 -26.68 3.33 17.49
CA ALA A 18 -27.46 2.35 16.75
C ALA A 18 -27.73 1.08 17.56
N THR A 19 -26.74 0.63 18.36
CA THR A 19 -26.89 -0.50 19.28
C THR A 19 -27.93 -0.22 20.36
N ALA A 20 -27.90 0.97 20.98
CA ALA A 20 -28.90 1.39 21.95
C ALA A 20 -30.31 1.44 21.33
N ALA A 21 -30.44 1.95 20.10
CA ALA A 21 -31.70 1.94 19.36
C ALA A 21 -32.20 0.49 19.10
N ALA A 22 -31.31 -0.45 18.80
CA ALA A 22 -31.66 -1.85 18.59
C ALA A 22 -32.16 -2.57 19.85
N PHE A 23 -31.76 -2.14 21.05
CA PHE A 23 -32.39 -2.63 22.28
C PHE A 23 -33.87 -2.23 22.39
N VAL A 24 -34.24 -1.07 21.86
CA VAL A 24 -35.64 -0.62 21.80
C VAL A 24 -36.39 -1.30 20.65
N MET A 25 -35.75 -1.44 19.50
CA MET A 25 -36.31 -2.00 18.26
C MET A 25 -35.47 -3.20 17.76
N PRO A 26 -35.66 -4.42 18.31
CA PRO A 26 -34.77 -5.56 18.02
C PRO A 26 -34.63 -5.94 16.54
N TYR A 27 -35.61 -5.60 15.70
CA TYR A 27 -35.52 -5.85 14.25
C TYR A 27 -34.43 -5.02 13.55
N THR A 28 -33.79 -4.06 14.21
CA THR A 28 -32.69 -3.26 13.64
C THR A 28 -31.30 -3.84 13.92
N TYR A 29 -31.17 -4.94 14.67
CA TYR A 29 -29.88 -5.60 14.90
C TYR A 29 -29.08 -5.92 13.63
N PRO A 30 -29.69 -6.34 12.50
CA PRO A 30 -28.93 -6.55 11.26
C PRO A 30 -28.21 -5.29 10.75
N ILE A 31 -28.78 -4.10 10.96
CA ILE A 31 -28.15 -2.82 10.60
C ILE A 31 -26.91 -2.61 11.47
N VAL A 32 -27.04 -2.81 12.79
CA VAL A 32 -25.92 -2.72 13.74
C VAL A 32 -24.81 -3.72 13.41
N GLY A 33 -25.17 -4.94 13.01
CA GLY A 33 -24.22 -5.95 12.55
C GLY A 33 -23.45 -5.52 11.31
N LEU A 34 -24.13 -4.97 10.30
CA LEU A 34 -23.48 -4.43 9.10
C LEU A 34 -22.58 -3.24 9.43
N MET A 35 -23.00 -2.36 10.34
CA MET A 35 -22.15 -1.26 10.80
C MET A 35 -20.89 -1.83 11.47
N GLY A 36 -21.01 -2.83 12.35
CA GLY A 36 -19.86 -3.43 13.04
C GLY A 36 -18.79 -4.04 12.13
N LEU A 37 -19.10 -4.37 10.87
CA LEU A 37 -18.13 -4.84 9.89
C LEU A 37 -17.29 -3.72 9.24
N LEU A 38 -17.59 -2.46 9.55
CA LEU A 38 -16.96 -1.27 8.95
C LEU A 38 -15.90 -0.62 9.84
N ILE A 39 -15.34 -1.37 10.80
CA ILE A 39 -14.25 -0.88 11.63
C ILE A 39 -13.00 -0.74 10.77
N ALA A 40 -12.77 0.47 10.29
CA ALA A 40 -11.55 0.91 9.65
C ALA A 40 -11.15 2.26 10.23
N ASP A 41 -9.86 2.57 10.16
CA ASP A 41 -9.32 3.86 10.59
C ASP A 41 -8.89 4.66 9.34
N PRO A 42 -9.72 5.60 8.86
CA PRO A 42 -9.39 6.41 7.69
C PRO A 42 -8.15 7.29 7.92
N ALA A 43 -7.90 7.72 9.15
CA ALA A 43 -6.75 8.55 9.49
C ALA A 43 -5.46 7.75 9.33
N GLU A 44 -5.41 6.51 9.84
CA GLU A 44 -4.26 5.62 9.63
C GLU A 44 -4.05 5.25 8.16
N GLN A 45 -5.13 4.99 7.40
CA GLN A 45 -5.00 4.76 5.95
C GLN A 45 -4.45 5.98 5.23
N HIS A 46 -4.86 7.19 5.63
CA HIS A 46 -4.36 8.42 5.05
C HIS A 46 -2.90 8.67 5.40
N ARG A 47 -2.49 8.46 6.65
CA ARG A 47 -1.09 8.56 7.09
C ARG A 47 -0.21 7.55 6.36
N ALA A 48 -0.68 6.31 6.22
CA ALA A 48 0.01 5.30 5.40
C ALA A 48 0.11 5.77 3.95
N ALA A 49 -0.96 6.32 3.37
CA ALA A 49 -0.91 6.87 2.02
C ALA A 49 0.14 7.99 1.88
N GLU A 50 0.24 8.89 2.85
CA GLU A 50 1.25 9.95 2.87
C GLU A 50 2.67 9.37 2.96
N GLN A 51 2.89 8.34 3.76
CA GLN A 51 4.18 7.63 3.83
C GLN A 51 4.56 6.97 2.49
N TRP A 52 3.60 6.34 1.82
CA TRP A 52 3.83 5.76 0.49
C TRP A 52 4.11 6.84 -0.57
N LEU A 53 3.42 7.98 -0.50
CA LEU A 53 3.61 9.10 -1.42
C LEU A 53 4.80 9.99 -1.04
N ASP A 54 5.41 9.80 0.12
CA ASP A 54 6.58 10.56 0.54
C ASP A 54 7.75 10.23 -0.38
N LYS A 55 8.25 11.27 -1.03
CA LYS A 55 9.37 11.18 -1.95
C LYS A 55 10.70 10.89 -1.25
N ASN A 56 10.78 11.09 0.07
CA ASN A 56 11.98 10.97 0.89
C ASN A 56 11.92 9.83 1.94
N SER A 57 11.32 8.69 1.59
CA SER A 57 10.94 7.62 2.54
C SER A 57 12.10 6.86 3.21
N VAL A 58 13.37 7.27 3.04
CA VAL A 58 14.56 6.56 3.56
C VAL A 58 14.58 6.40 5.08
N ASN A 59 13.71 7.09 5.83
CA ASN A 59 13.63 7.02 7.29
C ASN A 59 12.40 6.29 7.86
N ILE A 60 11.63 5.55 7.05
CA ILE A 60 10.45 4.81 7.52
C ILE A 60 10.81 3.39 8.00
N GLY A 61 11.90 3.26 8.77
CA GLY A 61 12.04 2.11 9.66
C GLY A 61 10.93 2.17 10.72
N PRO A 62 10.47 1.05 11.30
CA PRO A 62 9.54 1.10 12.42
C PRO A 62 10.18 2.03 13.45
N ALA A 63 9.55 3.20 13.69
CA ALA A 63 10.01 4.11 14.71
C ALA A 63 10.14 3.25 15.95
N THR A 64 11.37 3.06 16.42
CA THR A 64 11.65 2.30 17.63
C THR A 64 10.94 3.10 18.70
N THR A 65 9.68 2.75 18.98
CA THR A 65 8.95 3.28 20.11
C THR A 65 9.68 2.69 21.30
N THR A 66 10.65 3.46 21.77
CA THR A 66 11.47 3.23 22.96
C THR A 66 10.57 3.32 24.19
N ASN A 67 9.58 2.45 24.27
CA ASN A 67 8.71 2.27 25.42
C ASN A 67 8.98 0.89 26.02
N GLY A 68 10.06 0.82 26.80
CA GLY A 68 10.07 0.07 28.06
C GLY A 68 10.07 -1.47 28.05
N SER A 69 10.38 -2.17 26.96
CA SER A 69 10.65 -3.62 27.04
C SER A 69 12.11 -3.87 27.44
N MET A 70 12.33 -4.30 28.69
CA MET A 70 13.65 -4.56 29.28
C MET A 70 14.34 -5.84 28.73
N PHE A 71 13.72 -6.55 27.77
CA PHE A 71 14.17 -7.87 27.31
C PHE A 71 14.39 -8.04 25.79
N SER A 72 14.35 -6.97 25.01
CA SER A 72 14.76 -7.02 23.59
C SER A 72 16.06 -6.25 23.41
N GLN A 73 17.17 -6.94 23.13
CA GLN A 73 18.36 -6.26 22.64
C GLN A 73 17.99 -5.50 21.36
N PRO A 74 18.29 -4.21 21.26
CA PRO A 74 18.07 -3.46 20.03
C PRO A 74 19.02 -4.03 18.97
N GLN A 75 18.50 -4.85 18.06
CA GLN A 75 19.15 -5.01 16.77
C GLN A 75 18.98 -3.69 16.05
N GLU A 76 20.01 -2.85 16.16
CA GLU A 76 20.18 -1.64 15.39
C GLU A 76 20.32 -2.07 13.92
N PHE A 77 19.21 -2.04 13.18
CA PHE A 77 19.23 -2.25 11.74
C PHE A 77 19.96 -1.04 11.14
N HIS A 78 21.24 -1.21 10.86
CA HIS A 78 22.03 -0.29 10.04
C HIS A 78 21.88 -0.74 8.58
N PRO A 79 20.96 -0.16 7.78
CA PRO A 79 20.97 -0.42 6.36
C PRO A 79 22.34 0.01 5.82
N PRO A 80 23.09 -0.85 5.11
CA PRO A 80 24.42 -0.54 4.62
C PRO A 80 24.46 0.58 3.56
N MET A 81 23.31 1.18 3.22
CA MET A 81 23.19 2.32 2.31
C MET A 81 22.12 3.30 2.80
N VAL A 82 22.38 4.01 3.91
CA VAL A 82 21.68 5.29 4.12
C VAL A 82 22.17 6.20 3.00
N ALA A 83 21.29 6.48 2.03
CA ALA A 83 21.58 7.48 0.99
C ALA A 83 22.11 8.74 1.70
N PRO A 84 23.27 9.29 1.29
CA PRO A 84 23.88 10.40 1.99
C PRO A 84 22.83 11.47 2.24
N ALA A 85 22.69 11.89 3.51
CA ALA A 85 21.68 12.84 3.95
C ALA A 85 21.58 13.96 2.91
N ARG A 86 20.46 13.92 2.19
CA ARG A 86 20.22 14.68 0.97
C ARG A 86 20.58 16.14 1.23
N ALA A 87 21.45 16.71 0.39
CA ALA A 87 21.70 18.15 0.43
C ALA A 87 20.34 18.85 0.28
N GLU A 88 19.99 19.73 1.23
CA GLU A 88 18.69 20.42 1.39
C GLU A 88 18.15 21.10 0.10
N ASN A 89 18.98 21.20 -0.95
CA ASN A 89 18.70 21.90 -2.19
C ASN A 89 18.24 21.02 -3.36
N SER A 90 18.14 19.69 -3.20
CA SER A 90 17.65 18.82 -4.29
C SER A 90 16.12 18.84 -4.34
N SER A 91 15.61 19.77 -5.13
CA SER A 91 14.21 20.06 -5.43
C SER A 91 13.34 18.82 -5.68
N GLY A 92 12.61 18.34 -4.67
CA GLY A 92 11.36 17.55 -4.82
C GLY A 92 11.39 16.25 -5.65
N LEU A 93 12.55 15.75 -6.07
CA LEU A 93 12.72 14.48 -6.77
C LEU A 93 12.52 13.31 -5.79
N SER A 94 11.88 12.22 -6.23
CA SER A 94 11.80 10.99 -5.41
C SER A 94 13.20 10.40 -5.21
N ASP A 95 13.43 9.70 -4.10
CA ASP A 95 14.69 9.00 -3.86
C ASP A 95 14.98 7.99 -4.98
N LEU A 96 13.94 7.36 -5.53
CA LEU A 96 14.05 6.50 -6.71
C LEU A 96 14.49 7.28 -7.96
N ALA A 97 13.91 8.46 -8.23
CA ALA A 97 14.36 9.31 -9.33
C ALA A 97 15.81 9.77 -9.14
N TYR A 98 16.23 10.04 -7.89
CA TYR A 98 17.62 10.34 -7.58
C TYR A 98 18.53 9.14 -7.89
N LEU A 99 18.20 7.95 -7.40
CA LEU A 99 18.97 6.72 -7.66
C LEU A 99 19.10 6.44 -9.15
N ARG A 100 18.02 6.62 -9.92
CA ARG A 100 18.03 6.49 -11.39
C ARG A 100 18.97 7.50 -12.04
N SER A 101 18.91 8.76 -11.61
CA SER A 101 19.80 9.81 -12.13
C SER A 101 21.26 9.54 -11.81
N GLU A 102 21.55 9.00 -10.61
CA GLU A 102 22.89 8.68 -10.17
C GLU A 102 23.45 7.43 -10.86
N LEU A 103 22.61 6.40 -11.07
CA LEU A 103 22.92 5.23 -11.88
C LEU A 103 23.28 5.63 -13.31
N SER A 104 22.49 6.53 -13.91
CA SER A 104 22.76 7.09 -15.25
C SER A 104 24.02 7.94 -15.30
N ARG A 105 24.31 8.69 -14.23
CA ARG A 105 25.53 9.50 -14.11
C ARG A 105 26.76 8.60 -14.05
N LEU A 106 26.75 7.59 -13.17
CA LEU A 106 27.84 6.64 -12.98
C LEU A 106 28.09 5.82 -14.25
N SER A 107 27.04 5.35 -14.95
CA SER A 107 27.21 4.58 -16.18
C SER A 107 27.84 5.39 -17.33
N ARG A 108 27.53 6.71 -17.40
CA ARG A 108 28.18 7.65 -18.32
C ARG A 108 29.63 7.95 -17.93
N GLU A 109 29.89 8.18 -16.65
CA GLU A 109 31.25 8.47 -16.14
C GLU A 109 32.20 7.32 -16.47
N ILE A 110 31.72 6.09 -16.28
CA ILE A 110 32.44 4.86 -16.67
C ILE A 110 32.67 4.79 -18.18
N GLY A 111 31.67 5.14 -19.00
CA GLY A 111 31.83 5.13 -20.46
C GLY A 111 32.83 6.15 -21.01
N ASN A 112 33.03 7.24 -20.28
CA ASN A 112 33.92 8.33 -20.68
C ASN A 112 35.40 8.04 -20.37
N SER A 113 35.73 7.02 -19.58
CA SER A 113 37.13 6.75 -19.20
C SER A 113 37.97 6.15 -20.33
N GLU A 114 37.39 5.81 -21.49
CA GLU A 114 38.00 5.06 -22.62
C GLU A 114 38.56 3.67 -22.27
N ASP A 115 38.84 3.40 -21.00
CA ASP A 115 39.46 2.18 -20.46
C ASP A 115 38.54 0.96 -20.49
N TRP A 116 37.22 1.16 -20.54
CA TRP A 116 36.24 0.07 -20.59
C TRP A 116 35.34 0.18 -21.83
N ALA A 117 35.66 -0.63 -22.83
CA ALA A 117 34.92 -0.72 -24.10
C ALA A 117 34.58 -2.18 -24.44
N GLY A 118 33.86 -2.39 -25.54
CA GLY A 118 33.56 -3.73 -26.07
C GLY A 118 32.19 -4.28 -25.65
N ARG A 119 32.03 -5.61 -25.77
CA ARG A 119 30.73 -6.29 -25.56
C ARG A 119 30.31 -6.26 -24.09
N ALA A 120 31.25 -6.42 -23.16
CA ALA A 120 30.98 -6.37 -21.72
C ALA A 120 30.40 -5.02 -21.27
N TYR A 121 30.93 -3.90 -21.79
CA TYR A 121 30.37 -2.57 -21.49
C TYR A 121 28.95 -2.40 -22.03
N LYS A 122 28.65 -2.93 -23.23
CA LYS A 122 27.28 -2.93 -23.78
C LYS A 122 26.31 -3.75 -22.91
N SER A 123 26.73 -4.95 -22.48
CA SER A 123 25.94 -5.80 -21.57
C SER A 123 25.68 -5.08 -20.23
N PHE A 124 26.70 -4.40 -19.69
CA PHE A 124 26.52 -3.56 -18.50
C PHE A 124 25.49 -2.45 -18.71
N LEU A 125 25.58 -1.69 -19.81
CA LEU A 125 24.61 -0.65 -20.13
C LEU A 125 23.18 -1.19 -20.28
N GLU A 126 23.03 -2.37 -20.89
CA GLU A 126 21.74 -3.06 -21.00
C GLU A 126 21.17 -3.42 -19.62
N LYS A 127 21.99 -3.98 -18.72
CA LYS A 127 21.55 -4.28 -17.34
C LYS A 127 21.22 -3.03 -16.52
N VAL A 128 21.97 -1.94 -16.74
CA VAL A 128 21.68 -0.63 -16.14
C VAL A 128 20.33 -0.10 -16.62
N ASP A 129 20.01 -0.24 -17.91
CA ASP A 129 18.72 0.16 -18.47
C ASP A 129 17.56 -0.68 -17.93
N VAL A 130 17.73 -2.00 -17.84
CA VAL A 130 16.74 -2.90 -17.20
C VAL A 130 16.49 -2.50 -15.73
N LEU A 131 17.55 -2.22 -14.98
CA LEU A 131 17.42 -1.76 -13.59
C LEU A 131 16.71 -0.40 -13.51
N ASP A 132 17.00 0.54 -14.41
CA ASP A 132 16.29 1.82 -14.49
C ASP A 132 14.79 1.62 -14.74
N GLY A 133 14.43 0.72 -15.66
CA GLY A 133 13.04 0.35 -15.93
C GLY A 133 12.32 -0.26 -14.72
N HIS A 134 13.02 -1.10 -13.96
CA HIS A 134 12.51 -1.65 -12.71
C HIS A 134 12.30 -0.58 -11.63
N LEU A 135 13.25 0.34 -11.45
CA LEU A 135 13.12 1.46 -10.51
C LEU A 135 11.98 2.42 -10.91
N ALA A 136 11.75 2.63 -12.21
CA ALA A 136 10.62 3.40 -12.72
C ALA A 136 9.27 2.72 -12.39
N THR A 137 9.19 1.40 -12.60
CA THR A 137 8.01 0.60 -12.27
C THR A 137 7.74 0.61 -10.78
N LEU A 138 8.79 0.55 -9.96
CA LEU A 138 8.70 0.65 -8.50
C LEU A 138 8.13 1.99 -8.04
N ASP A 139 8.59 3.11 -8.61
CA ASP A 139 8.08 4.44 -8.27
C ASP A 139 6.60 4.58 -8.68
N SER A 140 6.23 4.10 -9.88
CA SER A 140 4.84 4.06 -10.33
C SER A 140 3.94 3.20 -9.43
N ASN A 141 4.41 2.03 -9.00
CA ASN A 141 3.68 1.15 -8.09
C ASN A 141 3.51 1.81 -6.72
N ARG A 142 4.56 2.45 -6.21
CA ARG A 142 4.54 3.19 -4.94
C ARG A 142 3.49 4.31 -4.98
N GLU A 143 3.48 5.12 -6.04
CA GLU A 143 2.46 6.16 -6.25
C GLU A 143 1.05 5.56 -6.37
N GLY A 144 0.90 4.47 -7.11
CA GLY A 144 -0.37 3.74 -7.26
C GLY A 144 -0.93 3.23 -5.93
N CYS A 145 -0.09 2.61 -5.10
CA CYS A 145 -0.47 2.15 -3.76
C CYS A 145 -0.84 3.32 -2.85
N GLY A 146 -0.04 4.38 -2.82
CA GLY A 146 -0.33 5.57 -2.03
C GLY A 146 -1.65 6.23 -2.42
N ASN A 147 -1.90 6.43 -3.71
CA ASN A 147 -3.17 6.98 -4.20
C ASN A 147 -4.36 6.06 -3.91
N THR A 148 -4.18 4.74 -4.00
CA THR A 148 -5.21 3.76 -3.66
C THR A 148 -5.58 3.82 -2.18
N LEU A 149 -4.59 3.90 -1.29
CA LEU A 149 -4.82 4.07 0.15
C LEU A 149 -5.53 5.39 0.46
N LYS A 150 -5.15 6.49 -0.21
CA LYS A 150 -5.81 7.79 -0.05
C LYS A 150 -7.28 7.77 -0.51
N CYS A 151 -7.56 7.13 -1.64
CA CYS A 151 -8.92 6.93 -2.14
C CYS A 151 -9.74 6.05 -1.18
N SER A 152 -9.13 4.98 -0.66
CA SER A 152 -9.74 4.11 0.35
C SER A 152 -10.11 4.90 1.62
N ALA A 153 -9.20 5.73 2.14
CA ALA A 153 -9.45 6.59 3.30
C ALA A 153 -10.67 7.51 3.08
N GLN A 154 -10.75 8.18 1.92
CA GLN A 154 -11.92 8.99 1.55
C GLN A 154 -13.22 8.16 1.49
N GLY A 155 -13.14 6.95 0.92
CA GLY A 155 -14.27 6.02 0.86
C GLY A 155 -14.77 5.62 2.25
N PHE A 156 -13.88 5.31 3.18
CA PHE A 156 -14.24 4.99 4.57
C PHE A 156 -14.78 6.20 5.33
N HIS A 157 -14.23 7.40 5.11
CA HIS A 157 -14.77 8.63 5.68
C HIS A 157 -16.22 8.88 5.24
N ALA A 158 -16.50 8.78 3.94
CA ALA A 158 -17.85 8.94 3.41
C ALA A 158 -18.81 7.88 3.98
N LEU A 159 -18.33 6.64 4.14
CA LEU A 159 -19.11 5.56 4.73
C LEU A 159 -19.39 5.78 6.22
N MET A 160 -18.41 6.31 6.97
CA MET A 160 -18.60 6.71 8.37
C MET A 160 -19.69 7.76 8.49
N ILE A 161 -19.68 8.81 7.66
CA ILE A 161 -20.73 9.86 7.67
C ILE A 161 -22.10 9.24 7.39
N PHE A 162 -22.18 8.29 6.44
CA PHE A 162 -23.40 7.55 6.18
C PHE A 162 -23.87 6.75 7.40
N CYS A 163 -22.97 6.06 8.09
CA CYS A 163 -23.27 5.33 9.33
C CYS A 163 -23.77 6.25 10.46
N VAL A 164 -23.19 7.44 10.62
CA VAL A 164 -23.66 8.46 11.57
C VAL A 164 -25.10 8.88 11.25
N ALA A 165 -25.40 9.14 9.98
CA ALA A 165 -26.76 9.49 9.57
C ALA A 165 -27.76 8.35 9.85
N VAL A 166 -27.40 7.11 9.53
CA VAL A 166 -28.22 5.93 9.83
C VAL A 166 -28.46 5.79 11.34
N ALA A 167 -27.43 5.93 12.16
CA ALA A 167 -27.56 5.88 13.62
C ALA A 167 -28.49 6.98 14.17
N GLY A 168 -28.41 8.20 13.63
CA GLY A 168 -29.31 9.31 13.97
C GLY A 168 -30.78 8.99 13.65
N VAL A 169 -31.05 8.41 12.46
CA VAL A 169 -32.40 7.99 12.09
C VAL A 169 -32.91 6.87 13.02
N LEU A 170 -32.08 5.88 13.34
CA LEU A 170 -32.45 4.81 14.26
C LEU A 170 -32.74 5.32 15.67
N ALA A 171 -31.94 6.26 16.18
CA ALA A 171 -32.18 6.89 17.47
C ALA A 171 -33.53 7.62 17.50
N ALA A 172 -33.83 8.41 16.47
CA ALA A 172 -35.10 9.12 16.34
C ALA A 172 -36.30 8.16 16.29
N LEU A 173 -36.19 7.08 15.51
CA LEU A 173 -37.22 6.03 15.44
C LEU A 173 -37.40 5.31 16.78
N ALA A 174 -36.31 4.98 17.48
CA ALA A 174 -36.35 4.35 18.79
C ALA A 174 -37.08 5.24 19.80
N SER A 175 -36.76 6.54 19.84
CA SER A 175 -37.46 7.50 20.69
C SER A 175 -38.94 7.61 20.34
N TYR A 176 -39.28 7.70 19.05
CA TYR A 176 -40.66 7.74 18.58
C TYR A 176 -41.46 6.51 19.01
N VAL A 177 -40.93 5.30 18.76
CA VAL A 177 -41.56 4.03 19.15
C VAL A 177 -41.72 3.95 20.66
N LEU A 178 -40.70 4.32 21.43
CA LEU A 178 -40.73 4.27 22.89
C LEU A 178 -41.83 5.17 23.47
N LEU A 179 -42.00 6.39 22.93
CA LEU A 179 -43.08 7.28 23.33
C LEU A 179 -44.46 6.77 22.87
N ALA A 180 -44.56 6.25 21.65
CA ALA A 180 -45.82 5.78 21.08
C ALA A 180 -46.35 4.52 21.76
N ARG A 181 -45.47 3.65 22.28
CA ARG A 181 -45.84 2.41 23.02
C ARG A 181 -46.75 2.67 24.23
N ALA A 182 -46.68 3.85 24.83
CA ALA A 182 -47.55 4.23 25.94
C ALA A 182 -48.95 4.73 25.50
N THR A 183 -49.22 4.76 24.20
CA THR A 183 -50.45 5.31 23.62
C THR A 183 -51.22 4.25 22.82
N ALA A 184 -52.47 4.55 22.46
CA ALA A 184 -53.27 3.68 21.58
C ALA A 184 -52.66 3.50 20.16
N PHE A 185 -51.69 4.33 19.77
CA PHE A 185 -51.05 4.29 18.45
C PHE A 185 -49.77 3.46 18.41
N GLY A 186 -49.37 2.80 19.50
CA GLY A 186 -48.10 2.07 19.59
C GLY A 186 -47.89 1.05 18.46
N ALA A 187 -48.91 0.25 18.12
CA ALA A 187 -48.82 -0.74 17.05
C ALA A 187 -48.62 -0.11 15.66
N LEU A 188 -49.26 1.04 15.40
CA LEU A 188 -49.08 1.77 14.14
C LEU A 188 -47.66 2.35 14.05
N ALA A 189 -47.16 2.93 15.14
CA ALA A 189 -45.80 3.47 15.21
C ALA A 189 -44.73 2.39 14.97
N GLU A 190 -44.89 1.20 15.57
CA GLU A 190 -44.01 0.05 15.32
C GLU A 190 -44.04 -0.39 13.85
N GLY A 191 -45.24 -0.49 13.25
CA GLY A 191 -45.38 -0.85 11.84
C GLY A 191 -44.64 0.12 10.91
N GLN A 192 -44.71 1.43 11.20
CA GLN A 192 -43.97 2.45 10.45
C GLN A 192 -42.45 2.31 10.67
N ALA A 193 -42.00 2.14 11.91
CA ALA A 193 -40.59 1.99 12.24
C ALA A 193 -39.96 0.75 11.58
N VAL A 194 -40.68 -0.38 11.52
CA VAL A 194 -40.26 -1.60 10.80
C VAL A 194 -40.07 -1.34 9.30
N SER A 195 -41.02 -0.64 8.67
CA SER A 195 -40.94 -0.33 7.23
C SER A 195 -39.75 0.57 6.90
N ILE A 196 -39.53 1.63 7.70
CA ILE A 196 -38.38 2.53 7.52
C ILE A 196 -37.08 1.78 7.76
N SER A 197 -37.01 0.97 8.83
CA SER A 197 -35.83 0.16 9.16
C SER A 197 -35.48 -0.85 8.05
N THR A 198 -36.48 -1.45 7.41
CA THR A 198 -36.27 -2.39 6.29
C THR A 198 -35.68 -1.67 5.06
N THR A 199 -36.12 -0.43 4.81
CA THR A 199 -35.58 0.42 3.73
C THR A 199 -34.14 0.83 4.01
N LEU A 200 -33.85 1.25 5.25
CA LEU A 200 -32.50 1.56 5.72
C LEU A 200 -31.57 0.36 5.58
N HIS A 201 -32.00 -0.82 6.03
CA HIS A 201 -31.23 -2.05 5.91
C HIS A 201 -30.91 -2.39 4.46
N THR A 202 -31.89 -2.28 3.55
CA THR A 202 -31.68 -2.56 2.12
C THR A 202 -30.69 -1.57 1.51
N THR A 203 -30.83 -0.28 1.82
CA THR A 203 -29.90 0.77 1.37
C THR A 203 -28.49 0.49 1.89
N MET A 204 -28.37 0.17 3.17
CA MET A 204 -27.08 -0.13 3.79
C MET A 204 -26.41 -1.34 3.16
N LYS A 205 -27.16 -2.41 2.87
CA LYS A 205 -26.61 -3.59 2.15
C LYS A 205 -26.07 -3.21 0.77
N GLN A 206 -26.73 -2.32 0.04
CA GLN A 206 -26.27 -1.87 -1.28
C GLN A 206 -24.99 -1.04 -1.16
N VAL A 207 -24.95 -0.09 -0.22
CA VAL A 207 -23.74 0.71 0.06
C VAL A 207 -22.58 -0.20 0.45
N PHE A 208 -22.83 -1.16 1.35
CA PHE A 208 -21.81 -2.13 1.79
C PHE A 208 -21.32 -3.01 0.65
N ALA A 209 -22.21 -3.51 -0.20
CA ALA A 209 -21.83 -4.32 -1.36
C ALA A 209 -20.96 -3.53 -2.36
N SER A 210 -21.26 -2.26 -2.58
CA SER A 210 -20.44 -1.37 -3.41
C SER A 210 -19.09 -1.06 -2.78
N HIS A 211 -19.07 -0.79 -1.47
CA HIS A 211 -17.84 -0.54 -0.72
C HIS A 211 -16.93 -1.78 -0.67
N TRP A 212 -17.48 -2.96 -0.41
CA TRP A 212 -16.74 -4.21 -0.39
C TRP A 212 -16.05 -4.52 -1.73
N LYS A 213 -16.67 -4.17 -2.86
CA LYS A 213 -16.03 -4.28 -4.18
C LYS A 213 -14.82 -3.35 -4.29
N LEU A 214 -14.88 -2.14 -3.73
CA LEU A 214 -13.75 -1.21 -3.70
C LEU A 214 -12.63 -1.76 -2.82
N VAL A 215 -12.96 -2.25 -1.61
CA VAL A 215 -12.00 -2.88 -0.69
C VAL A 215 -11.30 -4.05 -1.37
N LEU A 216 -12.04 -4.96 -2.01
CA LEU A 216 -11.44 -6.09 -2.73
C LEU A 216 -10.48 -5.63 -3.84
N LYS A 217 -10.84 -4.60 -4.62
CA LYS A 217 -9.95 -4.04 -5.65
C LYS A 217 -8.67 -3.48 -5.03
N ALA A 218 -8.79 -2.70 -3.95
CA ALA A 218 -7.64 -2.14 -3.24
C ALA A 218 -6.75 -3.24 -2.64
N SER A 219 -7.35 -4.28 -2.03
CA SER A 219 -6.63 -5.43 -1.48
C SER A 219 -5.88 -6.21 -2.57
N VAL A 220 -6.47 -6.36 -3.76
CA VAL A 220 -5.77 -6.99 -4.90
C VAL A 220 -4.58 -6.14 -5.32
N ILE A 221 -4.74 -4.82 -5.49
CA ILE A 221 -3.63 -3.93 -5.88
C ILE A 221 -2.49 -4.00 -4.86
N LEU A 222 -2.81 -3.89 -3.56
CA LEU A 222 -1.82 -3.95 -2.49
C LEU A 222 -1.18 -5.34 -2.36
N GLY A 223 -1.96 -6.41 -2.56
CA GLY A 223 -1.46 -7.78 -2.55
C GLY A 223 -0.50 -8.06 -3.70
N LEU A 224 -0.84 -7.61 -4.91
CA LEU A 224 0.03 -7.72 -6.08
C LEU A 224 1.31 -6.91 -5.90
N ALA A 225 1.21 -5.68 -5.38
CA ALA A 225 2.38 -4.89 -5.03
C ALA A 225 3.25 -5.63 -4.01
N GLY A 226 2.66 -6.18 -2.93
CA GLY A 226 3.39 -6.95 -1.92
C GLY A 226 4.11 -8.18 -2.48
N VAL A 227 3.47 -8.93 -3.37
CA VAL A 227 4.11 -10.07 -4.06
C VAL A 227 5.25 -9.59 -4.95
N ALA A 228 5.04 -8.54 -5.74
CA ALA A 228 6.08 -7.97 -6.59
C ALA A 228 7.28 -7.46 -5.78
N TYR A 229 7.04 -6.80 -4.63
CA TYR A 229 8.10 -6.41 -3.70
C TYR A 229 8.87 -7.61 -3.14
N ASN A 230 8.17 -8.67 -2.76
CA ASN A 230 8.80 -9.88 -2.24
C ASN A 230 9.59 -10.63 -3.33
N GLN A 231 9.07 -10.69 -4.56
CA GLN A 231 9.80 -11.21 -5.72
C GLN A 231 11.02 -10.35 -6.02
N PHE A 232 10.90 -9.03 -6.02
CA PHE A 232 12.04 -8.13 -6.21
C PHE A 232 13.14 -8.35 -5.17
N ALA A 233 12.75 -8.60 -3.91
CA ALA A 233 13.70 -8.95 -2.85
C ALA A 233 14.34 -10.33 -3.05
N GLN A 234 13.61 -11.29 -3.64
CA GLN A 234 14.10 -12.65 -3.92
C GLN A 234 14.93 -12.75 -5.20
N ASP A 235 14.60 -11.96 -6.22
CA ASP A 235 15.22 -11.87 -7.55
C ASP A 235 16.42 -10.91 -7.58
N LEU A 236 16.69 -10.25 -6.46
CA LEU A 236 17.98 -9.64 -6.14
C LEU A 236 18.84 -10.51 -5.18
N PRO A 237 18.96 -11.86 -5.36
CA PRO A 237 19.79 -12.67 -4.46
C PRO A 237 21.29 -12.41 -4.68
N GLY A 238 21.66 -11.57 -5.67
CA GLY A 238 23.01 -11.17 -6.02
C GLY A 238 23.44 -9.75 -5.60
N LEU A 239 22.57 -8.94 -4.97
CA LEU A 239 23.00 -7.68 -4.31
C LEU A 239 23.55 -7.93 -2.90
N GLN A 240 24.07 -9.13 -2.61
CA GLN A 240 25.05 -9.24 -1.53
C GLN A 240 26.22 -8.33 -1.91
N ALA A 241 26.51 -7.34 -1.07
CA ALA A 241 27.65 -6.46 -1.25
C ALA A 241 28.89 -7.32 -1.53
N VAL A 242 29.34 -7.31 -2.79
CA VAL A 242 30.55 -8.03 -3.19
C VAL A 242 31.64 -7.49 -2.29
N SER A 243 32.23 -8.35 -1.45
CA SER A 243 33.22 -7.89 -0.48
C SER A 243 34.29 -7.10 -1.25
N GLY A 244 34.49 -5.83 -0.89
CA GLY A 244 35.32 -4.89 -1.65
C GLY A 244 36.79 -5.30 -1.77
N SER A 245 37.18 -6.42 -1.14
CA SER A 245 38.56 -6.93 -1.15
C SER A 245 38.89 -7.84 -2.34
N LYS A 246 37.92 -8.34 -3.13
CA LYS A 246 38.14 -9.02 -4.42
C LYS A 246 36.79 -9.30 -5.14
N PRO A 247 36.50 -8.70 -6.31
CA PRO A 247 35.36 -9.12 -7.11
C PRO A 247 35.56 -10.57 -7.56
N ASN A 248 34.65 -11.47 -7.17
CA ASN A 248 34.72 -12.87 -7.55
C ASN A 248 34.21 -13.03 -9.00
N LEU A 249 35.07 -12.73 -9.97
CA LEU A 249 34.74 -12.81 -11.40
C LEU A 249 34.36 -14.23 -11.86
N MET A 250 34.70 -15.25 -11.06
CA MET A 250 34.30 -16.65 -11.29
C MET A 250 32.81 -16.87 -11.01
N GLU A 251 32.22 -16.18 -10.04
CA GLU A 251 30.77 -16.21 -9.76
C GLU A 251 29.98 -15.31 -10.70
N ALA A 252 30.60 -14.23 -11.19
CA ALA A 252 30.04 -13.41 -12.27
C ALA A 252 30.06 -14.14 -13.63
N SER A 253 30.62 -15.36 -13.71
CA SER A 253 30.55 -16.26 -14.88
C SER A 253 30.99 -15.62 -16.20
N ALA A 254 31.89 -14.65 -16.10
CA ALA A 254 32.58 -14.03 -17.22
C ALA A 254 33.67 -14.99 -17.71
N ILE A 255 33.45 -15.68 -18.83
CA ILE A 255 34.43 -16.62 -19.40
C ILE A 255 35.22 -15.86 -20.46
N TYR A 256 36.55 -15.83 -20.30
CA TYR A 256 37.42 -15.31 -21.35
C TYR A 256 37.33 -16.22 -22.59
N ASN A 257 36.84 -15.69 -23.70
CA ASN A 257 36.78 -16.39 -24.98
C ASN A 257 38.07 -16.11 -25.77
N PRO A 258 39.01 -17.07 -25.85
CA PRO A 258 40.29 -16.85 -26.51
C PRO A 258 40.17 -16.66 -28.04
N ALA A 259 39.05 -17.10 -28.65
CA ALA A 259 38.83 -16.93 -30.09
C ALA A 259 38.47 -15.48 -30.46
N GLU A 260 37.79 -14.77 -29.56
CA GLU A 260 37.39 -13.37 -29.75
C GLU A 260 38.35 -12.40 -29.05
N ALA A 261 39.29 -12.93 -28.24
CA ALA A 261 40.13 -12.17 -27.32
C ALA A 261 39.29 -11.20 -26.44
N ASP A 262 38.08 -11.62 -26.09
CA ASP A 262 37.09 -10.84 -25.37
C ASP A 262 36.50 -11.67 -24.22
N ILE A 263 35.95 -10.99 -23.22
CA ILE A 263 35.18 -11.62 -22.15
C ILE A 263 33.76 -11.82 -22.67
N ALA A 264 33.36 -13.07 -22.83
CA ALA A 264 32.01 -13.44 -23.21
C ALA A 264 31.22 -13.88 -21.98
N ASP A 265 29.94 -13.52 -21.93
CA ASP A 265 29.03 -14.10 -20.95
C ASP A 265 28.99 -15.62 -21.15
N SER A 266 29.07 -16.38 -20.06
CA SER A 266 28.80 -17.81 -20.11
C SER A 266 27.40 -18.01 -20.71
N PRO A 267 27.19 -19.00 -21.60
CA PRO A 267 25.84 -19.36 -22.03
C PRO A 267 24.92 -19.73 -20.86
N GLU A 268 25.48 -20.08 -19.69
CA GLU A 268 24.73 -20.35 -18.45
C GLU A 268 24.40 -19.08 -17.65
N SER A 269 25.07 -17.96 -17.94
CA SER A 269 24.88 -16.67 -17.26
C SER A 269 24.10 -15.64 -18.06
N ALA A 270 23.81 -15.98 -19.33
CA ALA A 270 22.80 -15.31 -20.11
C ALA A 270 21.51 -15.31 -19.28
N LEU A 271 21.22 -14.15 -18.67
CA LEU A 271 19.97 -13.91 -17.95
C LEU A 271 18.86 -14.28 -18.93
N ASP A 272 18.11 -15.35 -18.63
CA ASP A 272 17.01 -15.77 -19.48
C ASP A 272 15.92 -14.71 -19.39
N THR A 273 16.02 -13.70 -20.25
CA THR A 273 15.06 -12.61 -20.30
C THR A 273 13.67 -13.14 -20.63
N SER A 274 13.54 -14.32 -21.24
CA SER A 274 12.23 -14.94 -21.48
C SER A 274 11.56 -15.44 -20.19
N GLN A 275 12.31 -15.65 -19.10
CA GLN A 275 11.73 -15.91 -17.77
C GLN A 275 11.28 -14.62 -17.06
N LEU A 276 11.90 -13.49 -17.38
CA LEU A 276 11.50 -12.16 -16.88
C LEU A 276 10.38 -11.53 -17.72
N GLU A 277 10.38 -11.78 -19.03
CA GLU A 277 9.32 -11.45 -19.99
C GLU A 277 8.18 -12.47 -19.97
N GLY A 278 8.35 -13.59 -19.25
CA GLY A 278 7.31 -14.56 -19.01
C GLY A 278 6.08 -13.82 -18.50
N SER A 279 5.00 -13.90 -19.28
CA SER A 279 3.73 -13.19 -19.07
C SER A 279 3.52 -12.92 -17.60
N SER A 280 3.60 -11.64 -17.23
CA SER A 280 3.53 -11.20 -15.85
C SER A 280 2.46 -12.04 -15.13
N PRO A 281 2.75 -12.64 -13.95
CA PRO A 281 1.72 -13.36 -13.20
C PRO A 281 0.56 -12.43 -12.79
N LEU A 282 0.73 -11.12 -13.02
CA LEU A 282 -0.32 -10.12 -13.00
C LEU A 282 -1.32 -10.36 -14.13
N PRO A 283 -2.61 -10.55 -13.83
CA PRO A 283 -3.65 -10.45 -14.85
C PRO A 283 -3.49 -9.13 -15.60
N GLU A 284 -3.58 -9.14 -16.93
CA GLU A 284 -3.82 -7.92 -17.69
C GLU A 284 -5.18 -7.37 -17.25
N PHE A 285 -5.16 -6.45 -16.29
CA PHE A 285 -6.36 -5.74 -15.92
C PHE A 285 -6.58 -4.66 -16.97
N GLY A 286 -7.44 -4.98 -17.95
CA GLY A 286 -7.90 -4.01 -18.92
C GLY A 286 -8.64 -2.88 -18.24
N TRP A 287 -7.95 -1.76 -18.03
CA TRP A 287 -8.53 -0.45 -17.75
C TRP A 287 -8.02 0.54 -18.79
#